data_AF-A0A1W9QXG6-F1
#
_entry.id   AF-A0A1W9QXG6-F1
#
_cell.length_a   1.000
_cell.length_b   1.000
_cell.length_c   1.000
_cell.angle_alpha   90.00
_cell.angle_beta   90.00
_cell.angle_gamma   90.00
#
_symmetry.space_group_name_H-M   'P 1'
#
loop_
_entity.id
_entity.type
_entity.pdbx_description
1 polymer ?
#
loop_
_entity_poly.entity_id
_entity_poly.type
_entity_poly.pdbx_seq_one_letter_code
_entity_poly.pdbx_strand_id
1 'polypeptide(L)'
;MTIIFGLSSIAQVDLHDKGSYQCAHKKASNPHQSTMMKSPNTPKHKFDVLNYTLNLDLYDNFSSPYPQDFTASNIITFRVDTAIDVIKLNAVNSSLLINGVSMAGVSFSHQQEAPANGSLTTTGLPTKLL
;
A
#
# COMPACT_ATOMS: atom_id res chain seq x y z
N MET A 1 -37.09 -64.21 8.63
CA MET A 1 -37.35 -63.06 7.76
C MET A 1 -36.65 -61.86 8.39
N THR A 2 -35.46 -61.52 7.88
CA THR A 2 -34.53 -60.58 8.51
C THR A 2 -34.79 -59.18 7.97
N ILE A 3 -35.08 -58.21 8.84
CA ILE A 3 -35.27 -56.80 8.46
C ILE A 3 -34.01 -56.03 8.81
N ILE A 4 -33.34 -55.51 7.79
CA ILE A 4 -32.12 -54.69 7.89
C ILE A 4 -32.57 -53.23 8.01
N PHE A 5 -32.32 -52.59 9.15
CA PHE A 5 -32.48 -51.14 9.31
C PHE A 5 -31.19 -50.45 8.85
N GLY A 6 -31.22 -49.85 7.66
CA GLY A 6 -30.13 -49.02 7.15
C GLY A 6 -30.06 -47.70 7.92
N LEU A 7 -28.94 -47.46 8.61
CA LEU A 7 -28.61 -46.17 9.20
C LEU A 7 -27.99 -45.27 8.12
N SER A 8 -28.81 -44.39 7.55
CA SER A 8 -28.33 -43.28 6.72
C SER A 8 -27.76 -42.19 7.63
N SER A 9 -26.44 -42.10 7.75
CA SER A 9 -25.78 -40.94 8.37
C SER A 9 -25.89 -39.74 7.44
N ILE A 10 -26.92 -38.91 7.63
CA ILE A 10 -27.01 -37.60 7.00
C ILE A 10 -26.02 -36.69 7.75
N ALA A 11 -24.92 -36.30 7.11
CA ALA A 11 -24.04 -35.26 7.61
C ALA A 11 -24.81 -33.92 7.56
N GLN A 12 -25.25 -33.41 8.70
CA GLN A 12 -25.84 -32.08 8.76
C GLN A 12 -24.71 -31.05 8.77
N VAL A 13 -24.58 -30.27 7.69
CA VAL A 13 -23.74 -29.07 7.67
C VAL A 13 -24.54 -27.98 8.36
N ASP A 14 -24.24 -27.74 9.63
CA ASP A 14 -24.81 -26.63 10.39
C ASP A 14 -24.28 -25.31 9.80
N LEU A 15 -25.14 -24.59 9.08
CA LEU A 15 -24.86 -23.33 8.40
C LEU A 15 -25.10 -22.12 9.32
N HIS A 16 -24.78 -22.24 10.61
CA HIS A 16 -24.90 -21.11 11.54
C HIS A 16 -23.82 -20.04 11.32
N ASP A 17 -22.67 -20.41 10.74
CA ASP A 17 -21.53 -19.52 10.58
C ASP A 17 -21.29 -19.16 9.11
N LYS A 18 -21.01 -17.88 8.86
CA LYS A 18 -20.62 -17.40 7.52
C LYS A 18 -19.37 -18.16 7.05
N GLY A 19 -19.29 -18.52 5.77
CA GLY A 19 -18.09 -19.15 5.21
C GLY A 19 -16.81 -18.32 5.41
N SER A 20 -16.94 -16.99 5.46
CA SER A 20 -15.85 -16.08 5.83
C SER A 20 -15.41 -16.24 7.29
N TYR A 21 -16.34 -16.48 8.21
CA TYR A 21 -16.04 -16.80 9.61
C TYR A 21 -15.30 -18.13 9.70
N GLN A 22 -15.76 -19.17 9.01
CA GLN A 22 -15.08 -20.47 8.99
C GLN A 22 -13.67 -20.38 8.38
N CYS A 23 -13.49 -19.58 7.33
CA CYS A 23 -12.19 -19.31 6.74
C CYS A 23 -11.26 -18.54 7.71
N ALA A 24 -11.77 -17.49 8.36
CA ALA A 24 -11.02 -16.69 9.33
C ALA A 24 -10.67 -17.50 10.59
N HIS A 25 -11.62 -18.28 11.09
CA HIS A 25 -11.45 -19.15 12.25
C HIS A 25 -10.42 -20.23 11.95
N LYS A 26 -10.55 -20.95 10.83
CA LYS A 26 -9.55 -21.94 10.37
C LYS A 26 -8.18 -21.30 10.14
N LYS A 27 -8.12 -20.07 9.63
CA LYS A 27 -6.86 -19.32 9.46
C LYS A 27 -6.22 -18.99 10.80
N ALA A 28 -6.99 -18.62 11.82
CA ALA A 28 -6.50 -18.26 13.15
C ALA A 28 -6.23 -19.47 14.06
N SER A 29 -6.94 -20.59 13.86
CA SER A 29 -6.82 -21.80 14.68
C SER A 29 -5.90 -22.86 14.09
N ASN A 30 -5.36 -22.64 12.89
CA ASN A 30 -4.41 -23.57 12.27
C ASN A 30 -3.13 -23.65 13.12
N PRO A 31 -2.79 -24.79 13.74
CA PRO A 31 -1.55 -24.96 14.51
C PRO A 31 -0.31 -24.99 13.61
N HIS A 32 -0.52 -25.16 12.31
CA HIS A 32 0.46 -24.95 11.24
C HIS A 32 0.22 -23.61 10.52
N GLN A 33 -0.40 -22.62 11.19
CA GLN A 33 -0.01 -21.25 10.91
C GLN A 33 1.46 -21.23 11.22
N SER A 34 2.25 -21.35 10.17
CA SER A 34 3.65 -21.13 10.29
C SER A 34 3.80 -19.76 10.94
N THR A 35 4.27 -19.76 12.18
CA THR A 35 5.17 -18.73 12.68
C THR A 35 6.47 -18.71 11.86
N MET A 36 6.49 -19.29 10.64
CA MET A 36 7.46 -18.93 9.63
C MET A 36 7.35 -17.44 9.36
N MET A 37 8.26 -16.76 10.05
CA MET A 37 9.07 -15.69 9.52
C MET A 37 8.37 -14.35 9.40
N LYS A 38 7.94 -13.78 10.53
CA LYS A 38 8.48 -12.43 10.77
C LYS A 38 9.98 -12.63 10.96
N SER A 39 10.74 -12.41 9.88
CA SER A 39 12.18 -12.19 9.95
C SER A 39 12.48 -11.27 11.14
N PRO A 40 13.62 -11.44 11.84
CA PRO A 40 14.17 -10.32 12.60
C PRO A 40 14.09 -9.06 11.70
N ASN A 41 13.45 -7.99 12.17
CA ASN A 41 13.15 -6.74 11.42
C ASN A 41 11.89 -6.70 10.51
N THR A 42 10.75 -7.31 10.89
CA THR A 42 9.46 -7.05 10.20
C THR A 42 8.44 -6.38 11.15
N PRO A 43 7.85 -5.21 10.81
CA PRO A 43 7.56 -4.71 9.46
C PRO A 43 8.79 -4.19 8.71
N LYS A 44 8.94 -4.63 7.45
CA LYS A 44 10.07 -4.29 6.55
C LYS A 44 9.91 -2.88 5.95
N HIS A 45 8.93 -2.12 6.41
CA HIS A 45 8.61 -0.80 5.92
C HIS A 45 9.50 0.18 6.67
N LYS A 46 10.32 0.94 5.94
CA LYS A 46 11.18 1.94 6.55
C LYS A 46 10.35 3.10 7.12
N PHE A 47 9.24 3.38 6.45
CA PHE A 47 8.29 4.43 6.78
C PHE A 47 6.87 3.98 6.41
N ASP A 48 5.90 4.56 7.09
CA ASP A 48 4.48 4.47 6.80
C ASP A 48 3.97 5.84 6.34
N VAL A 49 2.98 5.84 5.46
CA VAL A 49 2.32 7.08 5.03
C VAL A 49 1.04 7.28 5.84
N LEU A 50 0.98 8.40 6.56
CA LEU A 50 -0.16 8.72 7.42
C LEU A 50 -1.25 9.49 6.67
N ASN A 51 -0.84 10.42 5.80
CA ASN A 51 -1.76 11.31 5.12
C ASN A 51 -1.21 11.83 3.78
N TYR A 52 -2.12 12.11 2.86
CA TYR A 52 -1.86 12.82 1.61
C TYR A 52 -2.79 14.03 1.52
N THR A 53 -2.23 15.21 1.30
CA THR A 53 -2.97 16.41 0.92
C THR A 53 -2.59 16.79 -0.49
N LEU A 54 -3.52 16.65 -1.43
CA LEU A 54 -3.34 16.95 -2.84
C LEU A 54 -4.14 18.22 -3.19
N ASN A 55 -3.44 19.25 -3.65
CA ASN A 55 -4.06 20.43 -4.27
C ASN A 55 -3.78 20.38 -5.76
N LEU A 56 -4.84 20.47 -6.56
CA LEU A 56 -4.80 20.28 -8.00
C LEU A 56 -5.53 21.45 -8.66
N ASP A 57 -4.89 22.11 -9.62
CA ASP A 57 -5.52 23.13 -10.45
C ASP A 57 -5.88 22.53 -11.81
N LEU A 58 -7.18 22.45 -12.07
CA LEU A 58 -7.75 21.94 -13.32
C LEU A 58 -8.52 23.02 -14.09
N TYR A 59 -8.42 24.29 -13.69
CA TYR A 59 -9.29 25.35 -14.22
C TYR A 59 -9.19 25.44 -15.75
N ASP A 60 -7.96 25.43 -16.27
CA ASP A 60 -7.70 25.56 -17.71
C ASP A 60 -8.17 24.33 -18.50
N ASN A 61 -8.30 23.15 -17.86
CA ASN A 61 -8.76 21.93 -18.53
C ASN A 61 -10.25 21.97 -18.89
N PHE A 62 -11.02 22.92 -18.36
CA PHE A 62 -12.44 23.11 -18.67
C PHE A 62 -12.72 24.23 -19.67
N SER A 63 -11.68 24.95 -20.11
CA SER A 63 -11.79 26.02 -21.11
C SER A 63 -11.12 25.61 -22.41
N SER A 64 -11.75 25.91 -23.54
CA SER A 64 -11.14 25.68 -24.86
C SER A 64 -9.77 26.38 -24.94
N PRO A 65 -8.69 25.70 -25.36
CA PRO A 65 -8.62 24.47 -26.16
C PRO A 65 -8.60 23.13 -25.38
N TYR A 66 -8.94 23.13 -24.09
CA TYR A 66 -8.92 21.96 -23.20
C TYR A 66 -7.54 21.30 -23.13
N PRO A 67 -6.50 22.06 -22.77
CA PRO A 67 -5.18 21.49 -22.60
C PRO A 67 -5.24 20.37 -21.52
N GLN A 68 -4.36 19.37 -21.62
CA GLN A 68 -4.35 18.20 -20.71
C GLN A 68 -3.23 18.26 -19.66
N ASP A 69 -2.55 19.39 -19.56
CA ASP A 69 -1.60 19.67 -18.50
C ASP A 69 -2.30 20.28 -17.29
N PHE A 70 -1.75 20.02 -16.12
CA PHE A 70 -2.28 20.55 -14.87
C PHE A 70 -1.13 20.79 -13.90
N THR A 71 -1.33 21.72 -12.98
CA THR A 71 -0.37 21.97 -11.90
C THR A 71 -0.92 21.39 -10.60
N ALA A 72 -0.08 20.65 -9.89
CA ALA A 72 -0.44 20.03 -8.63
C ALA A 72 0.64 20.24 -7.57
N SER A 73 0.22 20.33 -6.30
CA SER A 73 1.09 20.20 -5.14
C SER A 73 0.60 19.06 -4.26
N ASN A 74 1.52 18.20 -3.83
CA ASN A 74 1.22 17.08 -2.97
C ASN A 74 2.07 17.14 -1.70
N ILE A 75 1.41 17.15 -0.55
CA ILE A 75 2.04 17.12 0.78
C ILE A 75 1.78 15.74 1.36
N ILE A 76 2.85 15.00 1.65
CA ILE A 76 2.80 13.65 2.19
C ILE A 76 3.35 13.66 3.60
N THR A 77 2.58 13.15 4.55
CA THR A 77 3.02 12.99 5.94
C THR A 77 3.51 11.55 6.16
N PHE A 78 4.79 11.41 6.44
CA PHE A 78 5.42 10.12 6.72
C PHE A 78 5.63 9.93 8.22
N ARG A 79 5.34 8.72 8.70
CA ARG A 79 5.86 8.21 9.98
C ARG A 79 7.06 7.34 9.69
N VAL A 80 8.19 7.66 10.28
CA VAL A 80 9.45 6.96 10.03
C VAL A 80 9.86 6.22 11.30
N ASP A 81 10.02 4.90 11.21
CA ASP A 81 10.36 4.07 12.38
C ASP A 81 11.88 3.94 12.61
N THR A 82 12.69 4.17 11.57
CA THR A 82 14.16 4.10 11.61
C THR A 82 14.78 5.24 10.80
N ALA A 83 15.99 5.70 11.10
CA ALA A 83 16.63 6.75 10.30
C ALA A 83 16.62 6.41 8.79
N ILE A 84 16.05 7.31 7.99
CA ILE A 84 15.95 7.20 6.53
C ILE A 84 16.61 8.41 5.90
N ASP A 85 17.50 8.16 4.96
CA ASP A 85 18.12 9.20 4.14
C ASP A 85 17.38 9.42 2.81
N VAL A 86 16.60 8.41 2.39
CA VAL A 86 16.01 8.33 1.05
C VAL A 86 14.59 7.75 1.07
N ILE A 87 13.61 8.47 0.49
CA ILE A 87 12.26 7.95 0.23
C ILE A 87 12.07 7.82 -1.28
N LYS A 88 11.63 6.63 -1.72
CA LYS A 88 11.27 6.36 -3.11
C LYS A 88 9.75 6.34 -3.25
N LEU A 89 9.23 7.20 -4.12
CA LEU A 89 7.82 7.30 -4.49
C LEU A 89 7.65 6.83 -5.93
N ASN A 90 6.47 6.37 -6.29
CA ASN A 90 6.14 6.07 -7.68
C ASN A 90 5.72 7.35 -8.38
N ALA A 91 6.45 7.72 -9.43
CA ALA A 91 6.17 8.88 -10.27
C ALA A 91 6.64 8.57 -11.69
N VAL A 92 5.71 8.23 -12.57
CA VAL A 92 6.02 7.88 -13.97
C VAL A 92 6.43 9.15 -14.73
N ASN A 93 7.66 9.16 -15.27
CA ASN A 93 8.24 10.34 -15.93
C ASN A 93 7.46 10.80 -17.17
N SER A 94 6.74 9.89 -17.84
CA SER A 94 5.95 10.21 -19.03
C SER A 94 4.67 11.00 -18.73
N SER A 95 4.21 11.00 -17.47
CA SER A 95 2.92 11.60 -17.09
C SER A 95 3.03 12.66 -16.00
N LEU A 96 4.14 12.71 -15.25
CA LEU A 96 4.34 13.70 -14.20
C LEU A 96 5.72 14.33 -14.38
N LEU A 97 5.76 15.66 -14.42
CA LEU A 97 6.99 16.42 -14.31
C LEU A 97 7.09 16.99 -12.90
N ILE A 98 8.20 16.73 -12.21
CA ILE A 98 8.41 17.19 -10.83
C ILE A 98 9.21 18.49 -10.86
N ASN A 99 8.57 19.59 -10.47
CA ASN A 99 9.21 20.91 -10.43
C ASN A 99 10.14 21.08 -9.21
N GLY A 100 9.87 20.38 -8.11
CA GLY A 100 10.61 20.53 -6.88
C GLY A 100 10.11 19.66 -5.73
N VAL A 101 10.94 19.54 -4.70
CA VAL A 101 10.57 19.02 -3.38
C VAL A 101 10.93 20.07 -2.32
N SER A 102 10.24 20.05 -1.19
CA SER A 102 10.42 21.03 -0.12
C SER A 102 10.20 20.40 1.27
N MET A 103 10.26 21.24 2.32
CA MET A 103 10.14 20.83 3.73
C MET A 103 11.27 19.89 4.16
N ALA A 104 10.94 18.63 4.43
CA ALA A 104 11.90 17.62 4.84
C ALA A 104 12.72 17.08 3.64
N GLY A 105 12.25 17.26 2.40
CA GLY A 105 13.03 16.91 1.21
C GLY A 105 13.96 18.05 0.80
N VAL A 106 15.26 17.78 0.69
CA VAL A 106 16.26 18.77 0.27
C VAL A 106 16.50 18.71 -1.24
N SER A 107 16.53 17.51 -1.81
CA SER A 107 16.73 17.30 -3.23
C SER A 107 15.97 16.08 -3.73
N PHE A 108 15.80 15.98 -5.04
CA PHE A 108 15.13 14.85 -5.66
C PHE A 108 15.85 14.37 -6.93
N SER A 109 15.70 13.09 -7.22
CA SER A 109 16.07 12.47 -8.50
C SER A 109 14.86 11.76 -9.07
N HIS A 110 14.53 12.06 -10.32
CA HIS A 110 13.37 11.50 -11.00
C HIS A 110 13.83 10.60 -12.14
N GLN A 111 13.75 9.29 -11.93
CA GLN A 111 14.31 8.29 -12.84
C GLN A 111 13.25 7.31 -13.29
N GLN A 112 13.33 6.89 -14.55
CA GLN A 112 12.52 5.80 -15.06
C GLN A 112 13.13 4.46 -14.63
N GLU A 113 12.40 3.65 -13.85
CA GLU A 113 12.78 2.26 -13.56
C GLU A 113 12.11 1.32 -14.58
N ALA A 114 12.82 0.28 -15.00
CA ALA A 114 12.30 -0.74 -15.90
C ALA A 114 11.62 -1.86 -15.08
N PRO A 115 10.43 -2.37 -15.45
CA PRO A 115 9.59 -2.01 -16.59
C PRO A 115 8.58 -0.91 -16.22
N ALA A 116 8.57 0.20 -16.99
CA ALA A 116 7.56 1.27 -17.01
C ALA A 116 7.16 1.97 -15.68
N ASN A 117 7.77 1.66 -14.54
CA ASN A 117 7.50 2.33 -13.26
C ASN A 117 8.52 3.44 -13.05
N GLY A 118 8.10 4.71 -13.08
CA GLY A 118 9.01 5.80 -12.72
C GLY A 118 9.10 5.93 -11.20
N SER A 119 10.27 6.30 -10.68
CA SER A 119 10.47 6.53 -9.25
C SER A 119 11.02 7.93 -8.99
N LEU A 120 10.36 8.64 -8.07
CA LEU A 120 10.86 9.86 -7.47
C LEU A 120 11.59 9.51 -6.18
N THR A 121 12.88 9.78 -6.15
CA THR A 121 13.72 9.59 -4.97
C THR A 121 13.97 10.95 -4.33
N THR A 122 13.45 11.19 -3.13
CA THR A 122 13.82 12.36 -2.32
C THR A 122 14.99 12.02 -1.42
N THR A 123 15.98 12.90 -1.36
CA THR A 123 17.21 12.74 -0.57
C THR A 123 17.38 13.93 0.38
N GLY A 124 18.08 13.70 1.49
CA GLY A 124 18.39 14.73 2.47
C GLY A 124 17.28 14.98 3.50
N LEU A 125 16.56 13.93 3.87
CA LEU A 125 15.61 13.98 4.99
C LEU A 125 16.34 14.38 6.28
N PRO A 126 15.78 15.26 7.13
CA PRO A 126 16.44 15.68 8.36
C PRO A 126 16.67 14.44 9.24
N THR A 127 17.93 14.11 9.46
CA THR A 127 18.39 12.96 10.24
C THR A 127 18.11 13.11 11.75
N LYS A 128 17.42 14.17 12.16
CA LYS A 128 16.95 14.42 13.52
C LYS A 128 15.51 14.93 13.50
N LEU A 129 14.57 14.05 13.81
CA LEU A 129 13.35 14.44 14.50
C LEU A 129 13.78 14.80 15.93
N LEU A 130 13.83 16.09 16.25
CA LEU A 130 13.88 16.55 17.65
C LEU A 130 12.54 16.26 18.31
#